data_AF-A0A2V2TAY0-F1
#
_entry.id   AF-A0A2V2TAY0-F1
#
_cell.length_a   1.000
_cell.length_b   1.000
_cell.length_c   1.000
_cell.angle_alpha   90.00
_cell.angle_beta   90.00
_cell.angle_gamma   90.00
#
_symmetry.space_group_name_H-M   'P 1'
#
loop_
_entity.id
_entity.type
_entity.pdbx_description
1 polymer ?
#
loop_
_entity_poly.entity_id
_entity_poly.type
_entity_poly.pdbx_seq_one_letter_code
_entity_poly.pdbx_strand_id
1 'polypeptide(L)'
;MSFNSHRRKLLDESQPFSHRASHARSCALLVARKSGLKRDALLELVESKTGVDLHASKSAAELLIALEALENMRLGRECPVDSELLLSGAAADQEVG
;
A
#
# COMPACT_ATOMS: atom_id res chain seq x y z
N MET A 1 -20.74 -3.95 1.28
CA MET A 1 -19.73 -5.05 1.22
C MET A 1 -18.64 -4.81 2.26
N SER A 2 -18.01 -5.87 2.77
CA SER A 2 -16.95 -5.79 3.79
C SER A 2 -15.55 -5.75 3.18
N PHE A 3 -14.54 -5.41 3.99
CA PHE A 3 -13.14 -5.38 3.55
C PHE A 3 -12.70 -6.73 3.00
N ASN A 4 -13.04 -7.83 3.68
CA ASN A 4 -12.63 -9.17 3.26
C ASN A 4 -13.28 -9.59 1.93
N SER A 5 -14.46 -9.05 1.61
CA SER A 5 -15.08 -9.27 0.30
C SER A 5 -14.31 -8.56 -0.82
N HIS A 6 -13.89 -7.31 -0.61
CA HIS A 6 -13.07 -6.59 -1.58
C HIS A 6 -11.66 -7.16 -1.70
N ARG A 7 -11.03 -7.55 -0.58
CA ARG A 7 -9.74 -8.24 -0.57
C ARG A 7 -9.75 -9.49 -1.43
N ARG A 8 -10.74 -10.36 -1.27
CA ARG A 8 -10.88 -11.57 -2.09
C ARG A 8 -10.94 -11.26 -3.59
N LYS A 9 -11.68 -10.22 -3.98
CA LYS A 9 -11.79 -9.82 -5.40
C LYS A 9 -10.56 -9.09 -5.94
N LEU A 10 -9.81 -8.40 -5.08
CA LEU A 10 -8.52 -7.80 -5.44
C LEU A 10 -7.48 -8.88 -5.77
N LEU A 11 -7.48 -9.96 -4.97
CA LEU A 11 -6.58 -11.11 -5.12
C LEU A 11 -7.02 -12.09 -6.21
N ASP A 12 -8.19 -11.88 -6.82
CA ASP A 12 -8.69 -12.73 -7.91
C ASP A 12 -7.99 -12.39 -9.22
N GLU A 13 -7.00 -13.20 -9.59
CA GLU A 13 -6.20 -13.02 -10.80
C GLU A 13 -6.96 -13.34 -12.09
N SER A 14 -8.14 -13.96 -12.00
CA SER A 14 -9.02 -14.14 -13.16
C SER A 14 -9.72 -12.84 -13.59
N GLN A 15 -9.70 -11.81 -12.72
CA GLN A 15 -10.33 -10.52 -12.99
C GLN A 15 -9.38 -9.55 -13.71
N PRO A 16 -9.92 -8.65 -14.55
CA PRO A 16 -9.15 -7.55 -15.13
C PRO A 16 -8.46 -6.71 -14.06
N PHE A 17 -7.27 -6.22 -14.37
CA PHE A 17 -6.50 -5.36 -13.47
C PHE A 17 -7.30 -4.14 -12.97
N SER A 18 -8.07 -3.50 -13.85
CA SER A 18 -8.92 -2.35 -13.50
C SER A 18 -9.98 -2.67 -12.43
N HIS A 19 -10.53 -3.89 -12.45
CA HIS A 19 -11.47 -4.37 -11.43
C HIS A 19 -10.76 -4.57 -10.09
N ARG A 20 -9.58 -5.20 -10.12
CA ARG A 20 -8.74 -5.41 -8.93
C ARG A 20 -8.34 -4.08 -8.29
N ALA A 21 -7.91 -3.10 -9.08
CA ALA A 21 -7.59 -1.75 -8.62
C ALA A 21 -8.80 -1.01 -8.01
N SER A 22 -10.00 -1.20 -8.57
CA SER A 22 -11.25 -0.69 -7.98
C SER A 22 -11.52 -1.31 -6.59
N HIS A 23 -11.25 -2.59 -6.43
CA HIS A 23 -11.35 -3.27 -5.13
C HIS A 23 -10.30 -2.80 -4.12
N ALA A 24 -9.08 -2.50 -4.56
CA ALA A 24 -8.06 -1.89 -3.69
C ALA A 24 -8.50 -0.54 -3.13
N ARG A 25 -9.03 0.36 -3.98
CA ARG A 25 -9.61 1.65 -3.54
C ARG A 25 -10.80 1.47 -2.60
N SER A 26 -11.59 0.40 -2.80
CA SER A 26 -12.70 0.06 -1.89
C SER A 26 -12.19 -0.42 -0.52
N CYS A 27 -11.11 -1.21 -0.47
CA CYS A 27 -10.44 -1.58 0.77
C CYS A 27 -9.97 -0.33 1.52
N ALA A 28 -9.31 0.61 0.83
CA ALA A 28 -8.87 1.88 1.41
C ALA A 28 -10.03 2.67 2.02
N LEU A 29 -11.15 2.84 1.31
CA LEU A 29 -12.34 3.50 1.85
C LEU A 29 -12.83 2.85 3.16
N LEU A 30 -12.82 1.52 3.25
CA LEU A 30 -13.29 0.80 4.43
C LEU A 30 -12.32 0.92 5.61
N VAL A 31 -11.01 0.94 5.36
CA VAL A 31 -10.01 1.21 6.41
C VAL A 31 -10.13 2.64 6.91
N ALA A 32 -10.27 3.62 6.02
CA ALA A 32 -10.44 5.03 6.38
C ALA A 32 -11.65 5.24 7.30
N ARG A 33 -12.80 4.65 6.94
CA ARG A 33 -14.02 4.67 7.76
C ARG A 33 -13.81 4.03 9.13
N LYS A 34 -13.06 2.92 9.21
CA LYS A 34 -12.78 2.24 10.49
C LYS A 34 -11.86 3.08 11.39
N SER A 35 -10.89 3.77 10.80
CA SER A 35 -9.90 4.57 11.54
C SER A 35 -10.33 6.03 11.78
N GLY A 36 -11.53 6.42 11.34
CA GLY A 36 -12.00 7.82 11.46
C GLY A 36 -11.28 8.81 10.54
N LEU A 37 -10.58 8.32 9.51
CA LEU A 37 -9.83 9.14 8.54
C LEU A 37 -10.67 9.45 7.30
N LYS A 38 -10.33 10.54 6.62
CA LYS A 38 -10.81 10.79 5.25
C LYS A 38 -10.16 9.77 4.30
N ARG A 39 -10.89 9.38 3.25
CA ARG A 39 -10.37 8.45 2.24
C ARG A 39 -9.08 8.97 1.62
N ASP A 40 -9.06 10.24 1.23
CA ASP A 40 -7.91 10.90 0.60
C ASP A 40 -6.66 10.81 1.47
N ALA A 41 -6.78 11.21 2.75
CA ALA A 41 -5.69 11.12 3.72
C ALA A 41 -5.18 9.69 3.90
N LEU A 42 -6.04 8.67 3.78
CA LEU A 42 -5.60 7.28 3.83
C LEU A 42 -4.83 6.89 2.55
N LEU A 43 -5.28 7.36 1.38
CA LEU A 43 -4.59 7.09 0.11
C LEU A 43 -3.21 7.74 0.09
N GLU A 44 -3.12 9.01 0.50
CA GLU A 44 -1.84 9.72 0.70
C GLU A 44 -0.94 8.99 1.69
N LEU A 45 -1.50 8.44 2.78
CA LEU A 45 -0.74 7.69 3.77
C LEU A 45 -0.22 6.36 3.21
N VAL A 46 -1.01 5.68 2.37
CA VAL A 46 -0.55 4.46 1.68
C VAL A 46 0.59 4.83 0.74
N GLU A 47 0.41 5.84 -0.12
CA GLU A 47 1.44 6.31 -1.04
C GLU A 47 2.72 6.73 -0.31
N SER A 48 2.59 7.50 0.76
CA SER A 48 3.74 7.94 1.58
C SER A 48 4.48 6.77 2.23
N LYS A 49 3.77 5.67 2.57
CA LYS A 49 4.40 4.49 3.18
C LYS A 49 4.98 3.54 2.16
N THR A 50 4.35 3.37 1.00
CA THR A 50 4.71 2.30 0.06
C THR A 50 5.25 2.78 -1.28
N GLY A 51 5.15 4.08 -1.57
CA GLY A 51 5.38 4.64 -2.90
C GLY A 51 4.27 4.30 -3.91
N VAL A 52 3.17 3.67 -3.49
CA VAL A 52 2.09 3.25 -4.39
C VAL A 52 0.91 4.21 -4.35
N ASP A 53 0.68 4.89 -5.47
CA ASP A 53 -0.56 5.62 -5.71
C ASP A 53 -1.69 4.65 -6.14
N LEU A 54 -2.69 4.47 -5.28
CA LEU A 54 -3.87 3.66 -5.55
C LEU A 54 -4.84 4.28 -6.59
N HIS A 55 -4.69 5.56 -6.93
CA HIS A 55 -5.39 6.17 -8.06
C HIS A 55 -4.77 5.78 -9.40
N ALA A 56 -3.45 5.69 -9.47
CA ALA A 56 -2.69 5.44 -10.69
C ALA A 56 -1.87 4.14 -10.67
N SER A 57 -2.27 3.14 -9.88
CA SER A 57 -1.56 1.86 -9.76
C SER A 57 -1.36 1.20 -11.14
N LYS A 58 -0.15 0.72 -11.43
CA LYS A 58 0.29 0.23 -12.75
C LYS A 58 0.49 -1.27 -12.81
N SER A 59 0.59 -1.95 -11.66
CA SER A 59 0.93 -3.37 -11.61
C SER A 59 0.21 -4.13 -10.50
N ALA A 60 0.09 -5.45 -10.67
CA ALA A 60 -0.47 -6.31 -9.62
C ALA A 60 0.39 -6.30 -8.35
N ALA A 61 1.72 -6.16 -8.50
CA ALA A 61 2.64 -6.03 -7.37
C ALA A 61 2.32 -4.79 -6.52
N GLU A 62 2.08 -3.64 -7.15
CA GLU A 62 1.66 -2.42 -6.45
C GLU A 62 0.34 -2.62 -5.69
N LEU A 63 -0.63 -3.35 -6.26
CA LEU A 63 -1.89 -3.65 -5.57
C LEU A 63 -1.67 -4.54 -4.33
N LEU A 64 -0.71 -5.47 -4.37
CA LEU A 64 -0.38 -6.33 -3.24
C LEU A 64 0.34 -5.55 -2.14
N ILE A 65 1.31 -4.70 -2.50
CA ILE A 65 2.01 -3.82 -1.57
C ILE A 65 1.01 -2.87 -0.87
N ALA A 66 0.13 -2.23 -1.64
CA ALA A 66 -0.89 -1.35 -1.09
C ALA A 66 -1.89 -2.12 -0.21
N LEU A 67 -2.28 -3.34 -0.60
CA LEU A 67 -3.16 -4.18 0.20
C LEU A 67 -2.51 -4.52 1.55
N GLU A 68 -1.24 -4.93 1.58
CA GLU A 68 -0.52 -5.23 2.80
C GLU A 68 -0.47 -4.01 3.75
N ALA A 69 -0.15 -2.83 3.22
CA ALA A 69 -0.17 -1.60 4.00
C ALA A 69 -1.57 -1.30 4.58
N LEU A 70 -2.63 -1.49 3.79
CA LEU A 70 -4.01 -1.34 4.26
C LEU A 70 -4.37 -2.37 5.35
N GLU A 71 -3.89 -3.61 5.26
CA GLU A 71 -4.10 -4.63 6.29
C GLU A 71 -3.41 -4.24 7.61
N ASN A 72 -2.16 -3.75 7.54
CA ASN A 72 -1.41 -3.26 8.69
C ASN A 72 -2.11 -2.09 9.38
N MET A 73 -2.51 -1.07 8.61
CA MET A 73 -3.27 0.08 9.11
C MET A 73 -4.59 -0.35 9.77
N ARG A 74 -5.30 -1.31 9.17
CA ARG A 74 -6.60 -1.81 9.69
C ARG A 74 -6.47 -2.54 11.02
N LEU A 75 -5.34 -3.20 11.23
CA LEU A 75 -5.01 -3.98 12.43
C LEU A 75 -4.29 -3.15 13.50
N GLY A 76 -3.93 -1.90 13.20
CA GLY A 76 -3.13 -1.07 14.10
C GLY A 76 -1.68 -1.53 14.19
N ARG A 77 -1.18 -2.23 13.18
CA ARG A 77 0.23 -2.64 13.09
C ARG A 77 1.01 -1.54 12.37
N GLU A 78 2.18 -1.20 12.89
CA GLU A 78 3.13 -0.38 12.17
C GLU A 78 3.58 -1.17 10.93
N CYS A 79 3.47 -0.58 9.73
CA CYS A 79 3.99 -1.23 8.53
C CYS A 79 5.51 -1.42 8.72
N PRO A 80 6.03 -2.66 8.68
CA PRO A 80 7.45 -2.87 8.50
C PRO A 80 7.73 -2.56 7.03
N VAL A 81 7.95 -1.28 6.73
CA VAL A 81 8.75 -0.95 5.56
C VAL A 81 10.17 -1.16 6.04
N ASP A 82 10.72 -2.32 5.72
CA ASP A 82 12.06 -2.71 6.13
C ASP A 82 13.02 -1.55 5.93
N SER A 83 13.63 -1.12 7.04
CA SER A 83 14.73 -0.16 7.12
C SER A 83 15.99 -0.61 6.35
N GLU A 84 15.90 -1.63 5.48
CA GLU A 84 17.01 -2.22 4.73
C GLU A 84 17.27 -1.58 3.35
N LEU A 85 16.47 -0.62 2.88
CA LEU A 85 16.79 0.10 1.64
C LEU A 85 17.50 1.45 1.84
N LEU A 86 17.72 1.88 3.09
CA LEU A 86 18.32 3.19 3.42
C LEU A 86 19.82 3.14 3.80
N LEU A 87 20.46 1.97 3.72
CA LEU A 87 21.89 1.78 4.06
C LEU A 87 22.81 1.51 2.87
N SER A 88 22.32 1.43 1.63
CA SER A 88 23.16 1.21 0.43
C SER A 88 23.57 2.51 -0.29
N GLY A 89 23.84 3.58 0.48
CA GLY A 89 24.09 4.92 -0.08
C GLY A 89 25.09 5.79 0.68
N ALA A 90 26.00 5.20 1.47
CA ALA A 90 27.05 5.96 2.14
C ALA A 90 28.35 5.14 2.27
N ALA A 91 29.09 5.04 1.18
CA ALA A 91 30.54 4.93 1.22
C ALA A 91 31.09 5.92 0.19
N ALA A 92 31.07 7.20 0.61
CA ALA A 92 31.88 8.23 -0.02
C ALA A 92 33.35 7.87 0.19
N ASP A 93 34.07 7.85 -0.92
CA ASP A 93 35.39 8.47 -1.11
C ASP A 93 35.93 9.23 0.12
N GLN A 94 37.12 8.84 0.63
CA GLN A 94 38.33 9.69 0.76
C GLN A 94 39.35 9.15 1.79
N GLU A 95 40.62 9.55 1.61
CA GLU A 95 41.87 9.35 2.42
C GLU A 95 42.85 8.39 1.70
N VAL A 96 43.66 8.82 0.73
CA VAL A 96 44.88 9.67 0.83
C VAL A 96 45.71 9.36 2.07
N GLY A 97 46.84 8.68 1.82
CA GLY A 97 47.94 8.41 2.74
C GLY A 97 49.04 7.65 2.03
#